data_AF-A0A1J4WKQ3-F1
#
_entry.id   AF-A0A1J4WKQ3-F1
#
_cell.length_a   1.000
_cell.length_b   1.000
_cell.length_c   1.000
_cell.angle_alpha   90.00
_cell.angle_beta   90.00
_cell.angle_gamma   90.00
#
_symmetry.space_group_name_H-M   'P 1'
#
loop_
_entity.id
_entity.type
_entity.pdbx_description
1 polymer ?
#
loop_
_entity_poly.entity_id
_entity_poly.type
_entity_poly.pdbx_seq_one_letter_code
_entity_poly.pdbx_strand_id
1 'polypeptide(L)'
;MLNKKTKDDQKIKYNIEYAHIYADERFNQEHEKSVARLKQIFGELSLKPRDYTLSVLIDEYNPKKITMDINQFLEKLKSLNALPNFVGLESTLTTHKKDLLNALDKKTKNEYRRYIKQHQRIPCSFLTAIWHLQRLGAIKTTAGALKNIIPDGKPFTAQKIITILPKKYQDVETRAKEIILASKFKLYAEKMISVFFD
;
A
#
# COMPACT_ATOMS: atom_id res chain seq x y z
N MET A 1 -17.37 -32.98 -9.04
CA MET A 1 -15.92 -32.70 -8.94
C MET A 1 -15.73 -31.21 -8.66
N LEU A 2 -15.34 -30.84 -7.44
CA LEU A 2 -14.99 -29.45 -7.10
C LEU A 2 -13.59 -29.16 -7.65
N ASN A 3 -13.51 -28.37 -8.72
CA ASN A 3 -12.23 -27.86 -9.23
C ASN A 3 -11.51 -27.13 -8.09
N LYS A 4 -10.34 -27.65 -7.69
CA LYS A 4 -9.43 -26.96 -6.78
C LYS A 4 -8.99 -25.68 -7.47
N LYS A 5 -9.66 -24.57 -7.16
CA LYS A 5 -9.21 -23.21 -7.52
C LYS A 5 -7.75 -23.07 -7.11
N THR A 6 -6.91 -22.68 -8.06
CA THR A 6 -5.50 -22.43 -7.81
C THR A 6 -5.36 -21.21 -6.89
N LYS A 7 -4.23 -21.05 -6.20
CA LYS A 7 -3.99 -19.88 -5.32
C LYS A 7 -4.15 -18.52 -6.03
N ASP A 8 -4.03 -18.48 -7.36
CA ASP A 8 -4.22 -17.27 -8.16
C ASP A 8 -5.70 -16.93 -8.44
N ASP A 9 -6.62 -17.90 -8.33
CA ASP A 9 -8.08 -17.68 -8.49
C ASP A 9 -8.71 -16.92 -7.31
N GLN A 10 -7.91 -16.58 -6.28
CA GLN A 10 -8.34 -15.79 -5.12
C GLN A 10 -7.89 -14.33 -5.15
N LYS A 11 -7.15 -13.90 -6.20
CA LYS A 11 -6.65 -12.53 -6.31
C LYS A 11 -7.51 -11.68 -7.23
N ILE A 12 -7.73 -10.43 -6.84
CA ILE A 12 -8.33 -9.44 -7.74
C ILE A 12 -7.29 -8.95 -8.75
N LYS A 13 -7.71 -8.38 -9.89
CA LYS A 13 -6.76 -7.94 -10.93
C LYS A 13 -5.87 -6.80 -10.42
N TYR A 14 -6.47 -5.79 -9.79
CA TYR A 14 -5.75 -4.66 -9.21
C TYR A 14 -6.11 -4.42 -7.74
N ASN A 15 -5.11 -4.15 -6.92
CA ASN A 15 -5.31 -3.39 -5.69
C ASN A 15 -4.76 -1.99 -5.98
N ILE A 16 -5.58 -0.95 -5.77
CA ILE A 16 -5.22 0.44 -6.08
C ILE A 16 -5.16 1.23 -4.78
N GLU A 17 -3.97 1.74 -4.46
CA GLU A 17 -3.75 2.70 -3.42
C GLU A 17 -3.80 4.08 -4.06
N TYR A 18 -4.63 4.95 -3.51
CA TYR A 18 -4.82 6.30 -4.02
C TYR A 18 -4.79 7.34 -2.91
N ALA A 19 -4.40 6.95 -1.70
CA ALA A 19 -4.07 7.90 -0.66
C ALA A 19 -3.09 7.25 0.31
N HIS A 20 -2.01 7.99 0.59
CA HIS A 20 -1.10 7.75 1.68
C HIS A 20 -1.13 9.02 2.53
N ILE A 21 -1.77 8.95 3.69
CA ILE A 21 -2.08 10.12 4.52
C ILE A 21 -1.34 10.02 5.85
N TYR A 22 -0.69 11.11 6.26
CA TYR A 22 -0.13 11.21 7.60
C TYR A 22 -1.25 11.39 8.64
N ALA A 23 -1.14 10.74 9.79
CA ALA A 23 -2.19 10.78 10.80
C ALA A 23 -2.33 12.13 11.54
N ASP A 24 -1.49 13.12 11.20
CA ASP A 24 -1.64 14.52 11.60
C ASP A 24 -2.26 15.41 10.51
N GLU A 25 -2.49 14.89 9.31
CA GLU A 25 -3.10 15.64 8.21
C GLU A 25 -4.63 15.63 8.26
N ARG A 26 -5.22 16.66 7.64
CA ARG A 26 -6.64 16.74 7.34
C ARG A 26 -6.85 16.48 5.85
N PHE A 27 -8.07 16.07 5.49
CA PHE A 27 -8.49 16.02 4.09
C PHE A 27 -8.22 17.38 3.42
N ASN A 28 -7.57 17.36 2.25
CA ASN A 28 -7.06 18.54 1.57
C ASN A 28 -7.08 18.34 0.04
N GLN A 29 -6.59 19.32 -0.72
CA GLN A 29 -6.58 19.30 -2.18
C GLN A 29 -5.74 18.16 -2.79
N GLU A 30 -4.67 17.68 -2.13
CA GLU A 30 -3.90 16.53 -2.62
C GLU A 30 -4.77 15.27 -2.67
N HIS A 31 -5.65 15.09 -1.70
CA HIS A 31 -6.60 13.97 -1.66
C HIS A 31 -7.63 14.07 -2.79
N GLU A 32 -8.13 15.27 -3.08
CA GLU A 32 -9.05 15.50 -4.21
C GLU A 32 -8.38 15.19 -5.55
N LYS A 33 -7.14 15.67 -5.75
CA LYS A 33 -6.33 15.36 -6.93
C LYS A 33 -6.10 13.86 -7.08
N SER A 34 -5.82 13.17 -5.99
CA SER A 34 -5.62 11.72 -6.03
C SER A 34 -6.89 10.96 -6.42
N VAL A 35 -8.06 11.38 -5.91
CA VAL A 35 -9.35 10.83 -6.34
C VAL A 35 -9.65 11.15 -7.81
N ALA A 36 -9.31 12.34 -8.29
CA ALA A 36 -9.43 12.69 -9.71
C ALA A 36 -8.55 11.78 -10.57
N ARG A 37 -7.30 11.53 -10.16
CA ARG A 37 -6.38 10.64 -10.88
C ARG A 37 -6.84 9.18 -10.84
N LEU A 38 -7.44 8.72 -9.74
CA LEU A 38 -8.10 7.42 -9.65
C LEU A 38 -9.20 7.26 -10.72
N LYS A 39 -10.07 8.26 -10.88
CA LYS A 39 -11.14 8.24 -11.89
C LYS A 39 -10.58 8.21 -13.32
N GLN A 40 -9.49 8.92 -13.58
CA GLN A 40 -8.81 8.87 -14.88
C GLN A 40 -8.29 7.45 -15.18
N ILE A 41 -7.64 6.81 -14.20
CA ILE A 41 -7.15 5.43 -14.35
C ILE A 41 -8.27 4.42 -14.62
N PHE A 42 -9.45 4.61 -14.02
CA PHE A 42 -10.61 3.78 -14.34
C PHE A 42 -10.99 3.85 -15.82
N GLY A 43 -10.95 5.05 -16.41
CA GLY A 43 -11.17 5.27 -17.83
C GLY A 43 -10.04 4.68 -18.70
N GLU A 44 -8.79 5.05 -18.43
CA GLU A 44 -7.60 4.61 -19.18
C GLU A 44 -7.49 3.07 -19.25
N LEU A 45 -7.80 2.38 -18.16
CA LEU A 45 -7.72 0.91 -18.08
C LEU A 45 -9.07 0.20 -18.27
N SER A 46 -10.16 0.94 -18.52
CA SER A 46 -11.53 0.41 -18.65
C SER A 46 -11.92 -0.54 -17.50
N LEU A 47 -11.59 -0.17 -16.26
CA LEU A 47 -11.78 -1.04 -15.09
C LEU A 47 -13.26 -1.17 -14.73
N LYS A 48 -13.71 -2.41 -14.52
CA LYS A 48 -15.03 -2.70 -13.96
C LYS A 48 -14.92 -2.83 -12.44
N PRO A 49 -16.01 -2.62 -11.67
CA PRO A 49 -15.99 -2.73 -10.21
C PRO A 49 -15.45 -4.05 -9.66
N ARG A 50 -15.55 -5.15 -10.43
CA ARG A 50 -15.02 -6.47 -10.04
C ARG A 50 -13.51 -6.64 -10.27
N ASP A 51 -12.89 -5.75 -11.01
CA ASP A 51 -11.49 -5.86 -11.42
C ASP A 51 -10.53 -5.24 -10.39
N TYR A 52 -11.04 -4.45 -9.45
CA TYR A 52 -10.19 -3.76 -8.48
C TYR A 52 -10.75 -3.74 -7.06
N THR A 53 -9.82 -3.63 -6.12
CA THR A 53 -10.07 -3.20 -4.75
C THR A 53 -9.35 -1.88 -4.49
N LEU A 54 -9.94 -1.03 -3.67
CA LEU A 54 -9.37 0.26 -3.29
C LEU A 54 -8.77 0.17 -1.90
N SER A 55 -7.58 0.73 -1.72
CA SER A 55 -6.92 0.83 -0.43
C SER A 55 -6.39 2.23 -0.14
N VAL A 56 -6.30 2.53 1.15
CA VAL A 56 -5.61 3.71 1.68
C VAL A 56 -4.62 3.23 2.73
N LEU A 57 -3.43 3.84 2.76
CA LEU A 57 -2.45 3.67 3.83
C LEU A 57 -2.44 4.91 4.73
N ILE A 58 -2.52 4.70 6.04
CA ILE A 58 -2.38 5.76 7.03
C ILE A 58 -1.00 5.64 7.67
N ASP A 59 -0.15 6.66 7.51
CA ASP A 59 1.11 6.80 8.23
C ASP A 59 0.84 7.41 9.61
N GLU A 60 0.66 6.52 10.59
CA GLU A 60 0.69 6.87 12.01
C GLU A 60 1.97 6.39 12.72
N TYR A 61 3.00 6.00 11.98
CA TYR A 61 4.22 5.45 12.57
C TYR A 61 5.14 6.54 13.14
N ASN A 62 5.24 7.69 12.47
CA ASN A 62 6.13 8.79 12.87
C ASN A 62 5.51 10.04 13.54
N PRO A 63 4.20 10.32 13.51
CA PRO A 63 3.69 11.60 13.97
C PRO A 63 3.79 11.73 15.50
N LYS A 64 4.14 12.93 15.96
CA LYS A 64 4.21 13.26 17.40
C LYS A 64 2.81 13.44 18.02
N LYS A 65 1.80 13.70 17.20
CA LYS A 65 0.40 13.90 17.57
C LYS A 65 -0.47 13.29 16.49
N ILE A 66 -1.49 12.52 16.88
CA ILE A 66 -2.51 12.03 15.95
C ILE A 66 -3.65 13.04 16.00
N THR A 67 -3.92 13.72 14.89
CA THR A 67 -5.01 14.69 14.79
C THR A 67 -6.05 14.32 13.75
N MET A 68 -5.82 13.25 13.00
CA MET A 68 -6.72 12.79 11.95
C MET A 68 -7.92 12.04 12.53
N ASP A 69 -9.11 12.52 12.20
CA ASP A 69 -10.35 11.75 12.35
C ASP A 69 -10.54 10.86 11.12
N ILE A 70 -10.22 9.57 11.28
CA ILE A 70 -10.34 8.56 10.21
C ILE A 70 -11.78 8.49 9.68
N ASN A 71 -12.80 8.64 10.54
CA ASN A 71 -14.19 8.54 10.11
C ASN A 71 -14.55 9.75 9.25
N GLN A 72 -14.16 10.96 9.66
CA GLN A 72 -14.38 12.17 8.86
C GLN A 72 -13.68 12.07 7.50
N PHE A 73 -12.45 11.56 7.47
CA PHE A 73 -11.70 11.32 6.23
C PHE A 73 -12.42 10.33 5.31
N LEU A 74 -12.91 9.21 5.84
CA LEU A 74 -13.67 8.22 5.07
C LEU A 74 -14.99 8.76 4.54
N GLU A 75 -15.72 9.57 5.32
CA GLU A 75 -16.96 10.22 4.85
C GLU A 75 -16.68 11.21 3.71
N LYS A 76 -15.56 11.95 3.76
CA LYS A 76 -15.14 12.80 2.64
C LYS A 76 -14.85 11.98 1.39
N LEU A 77 -14.08 10.89 1.52
CA LEU A 77 -13.81 9.98 0.41
C LEU A 77 -15.08 9.36 -0.18
N LYS A 78 -16.05 8.98 0.67
CA LYS A 78 -17.36 8.48 0.27
C LYS A 78 -18.13 9.51 -0.55
N SER A 79 -18.14 10.78 -0.11
CA SER A 79 -18.81 11.88 -0.83
C SER A 79 -18.24 12.12 -2.23
N LEU A 80 -17.00 11.71 -2.48
CA LEU A 80 -16.34 11.79 -3.79
C LEU A 80 -16.50 10.53 -4.64
N ASN A 81 -17.31 9.56 -4.19
CA ASN A 81 -17.46 8.21 -4.76
C ASN A 81 -16.13 7.43 -4.82
N ALA A 82 -15.32 7.56 -3.77
CA ALA A 82 -14.02 6.93 -3.65
C ALA A 82 -13.80 6.36 -2.25
N LEU A 83 -14.80 5.70 -1.67
CA LEU A 83 -14.63 4.99 -0.39
C LEU A 83 -13.73 3.77 -0.59
N PRO A 84 -12.66 3.58 0.21
CA PRO A 84 -11.76 2.44 0.05
C PRO A 84 -12.44 1.15 0.55
N ASN A 85 -12.04 0.00 0.00
CA ASN A 85 -12.37 -1.30 0.58
C ASN A 85 -11.55 -1.56 1.84
N PHE A 86 -10.27 -1.17 1.81
CA PHE A 86 -9.31 -1.48 2.87
C PHE A 86 -8.56 -0.24 3.36
N VAL A 87 -8.33 -0.17 4.66
CA VAL A 87 -7.45 0.81 5.29
C VAL A 87 -6.33 0.06 6.00
N GLY A 88 -5.09 0.36 5.64
CA GLY A 88 -3.89 -0.12 6.31
C GLY A 88 -3.28 0.94 7.23
N LEU A 89 -2.61 0.49 8.29
CA LEU A 89 -1.85 1.36 9.20
C LEU A 89 -0.35 1.06 9.08
N GLU A 90 0.48 2.09 8.93
CA GLU A 90 1.92 1.89 8.70
C GLU A 90 2.63 1.23 9.89
N SER A 91 2.24 1.51 11.15
CA SER A 91 2.89 0.86 12.31
C SER A 91 2.73 -0.65 12.31
N THR A 92 1.65 -1.17 11.72
CA THR A 92 1.39 -2.61 11.67
C THR A 92 2.37 -3.33 10.73
N LEU A 93 2.93 -2.61 9.75
CA LEU A 93 3.95 -3.12 8.82
C LEU A 93 5.27 -3.44 9.53
N THR A 94 5.54 -2.80 10.67
CA THR A 94 6.76 -3.01 11.45
C THR A 94 6.89 -4.46 11.95
N THR A 95 5.76 -5.16 12.13
CA THR A 95 5.71 -6.58 12.53
C THR A 95 6.35 -7.51 11.49
N HIS A 96 6.36 -7.10 10.22
CA HIS A 96 6.95 -7.85 9.10
C HIS A 96 8.38 -7.45 8.77
N LYS A 97 8.99 -6.58 9.59
CA LYS A 97 10.39 -6.16 9.40
C LYS A 97 11.34 -7.34 9.23
N LYS A 98 11.20 -8.36 10.08
CA LYS A 98 12.08 -9.54 10.05
C LYS A 98 11.90 -10.34 8.77
N ASP A 99 10.67 -10.44 8.26
CA ASP A 99 10.35 -11.17 7.03
C ASP A 99 11.07 -10.56 5.84
N LEU A 100 10.97 -9.24 5.67
CA LEU A 100 11.65 -8.54 4.58
C LEU A 100 13.18 -8.53 4.78
N LEU A 101 13.69 -8.26 5.99
CA LEU A 101 15.13 -8.31 6.27
C LEU A 101 15.74 -9.68 5.94
N ASN A 102 15.01 -10.78 6.18
CA ASN A 102 15.48 -12.12 5.87
C ASN A 102 15.39 -12.47 4.38
N ALA A 103 14.59 -11.73 3.62
CA ALA A 103 14.45 -11.88 2.19
C ALA A 103 15.49 -11.09 1.37
N LEU A 104 16.15 -10.09 1.97
CA LEU A 104 17.13 -9.24 1.29
C LEU A 104 18.47 -9.93 1.05
N ASP A 105 19.18 -9.49 0.01
CA ASP A 105 20.59 -9.80 -0.19
C ASP A 105 21.46 -9.33 0.99
N LYS A 106 22.66 -9.88 1.10
CA LYS A 106 23.56 -9.64 2.24
C LYS A 106 23.95 -8.16 2.40
N LYS A 107 24.20 -7.44 1.29
CA LYS A 107 24.65 -6.05 1.31
C LYS A 107 23.52 -5.15 1.79
N THR A 108 22.37 -5.21 1.13
CA THR A 108 21.19 -4.41 1.42
C THR A 108 20.67 -4.69 2.83
N LYS A 109 20.64 -5.96 3.25
CA LYS A 109 20.27 -6.35 4.62
C LYS A 109 21.15 -5.68 5.68
N ASN A 110 22.46 -5.63 5.48
CA ASN A 110 23.40 -5.03 6.43
C ASN A 110 23.23 -3.52 6.51
N GLU A 111 22.98 -2.86 5.38
CA GLU A 111 22.70 -1.43 5.32
C GLU A 111 21.46 -1.06 6.15
N TYR A 112 20.32 -1.73 5.91
CA TYR A 112 19.10 -1.47 6.66
C TYR A 112 19.21 -1.84 8.14
N ARG A 113 19.92 -2.93 8.48
CA ARG A 113 20.21 -3.26 9.89
C ARG A 113 20.98 -2.14 10.59
N ARG A 114 22.02 -1.60 9.94
CA ARG A 114 22.80 -0.49 10.47
C ARG A 114 21.93 0.76 10.61
N TYR A 115 21.15 1.11 9.60
CA TYR A 115 20.23 2.25 9.66
C TYR A 115 19.27 2.14 10.85
N ILE A 116 18.57 1.01 10.97
CA ILE A 116 17.59 0.77 12.03
C ILE A 116 18.24 0.82 13.40
N LYS A 117 19.45 0.26 13.55
CA LYS A 117 20.21 0.32 14.80
C LYS A 117 20.63 1.76 15.15
N GLN A 118 21.03 2.55 14.17
CA GLN A 118 21.49 3.93 14.40
C GLN A 118 20.34 4.88 14.71
N HIS A 119 19.24 4.79 13.97
CA HIS A 119 18.12 5.73 14.06
C HIS A 119 16.99 5.25 14.98
N GLN A 120 17.06 3.99 15.46
CA GLN A 120 16.01 3.33 16.25
C GLN A 120 14.63 3.36 15.58
N ARG A 121 14.60 3.48 14.25
CA ARG A 121 13.39 3.59 13.42
C ARG A 121 13.56 2.85 12.10
N ILE A 122 12.45 2.38 11.54
CA ILE A 122 12.42 1.76 10.22
C ILE A 122 12.21 2.85 9.16
N PRO A 123 13.00 2.90 8.08
CA PRO A 123 12.76 3.84 6.99
C PRO A 123 11.38 3.66 6.35
N CYS A 124 10.69 4.76 6.02
CA CYS A 124 9.38 4.71 5.34
C CYS A 124 9.45 3.86 4.05
N SER A 125 10.50 4.00 3.24
CA SER A 125 10.65 3.18 2.01
C SER A 125 10.67 1.67 2.29
N PHE A 126 11.15 1.25 3.45
CA PHE A 126 11.15 -0.15 3.86
C PHE A 126 9.74 -0.62 4.27
N LEU A 127 8.97 0.23 4.95
CA LEU A 127 7.57 -0.05 5.28
C LEU A 127 6.70 -0.05 4.02
N THR A 128 6.88 0.92 3.12
CA THR A 128 6.27 0.95 1.78
C THR A 128 6.58 -0.33 0.99
N ALA A 129 7.80 -0.86 1.05
CA ALA A 129 8.11 -2.14 0.41
C ALA A 129 7.32 -3.32 1.01
N ILE A 130 7.15 -3.36 2.34
CA ILE A 130 6.31 -4.37 3.00
C ILE A 130 4.85 -4.22 2.56
N TRP A 131 4.33 -3.00 2.49
CA TRP A 131 2.97 -2.70 2.06
C TRP A 131 2.68 -3.22 0.65
N HIS A 132 3.56 -2.94 -0.31
CA HIS A 132 3.45 -3.44 -1.67
C HIS A 132 3.46 -4.98 -1.73
N LEU A 133 4.35 -5.61 -0.97
CA LEU A 133 4.43 -7.06 -0.88
C LEU A 133 3.20 -7.69 -0.23
N GLN A 134 2.56 -7.01 0.73
CA GLN A 134 1.29 -7.45 1.31
C GLN A 134 0.14 -7.35 0.30
N ARG A 135 0.03 -6.23 -0.43
CA ARG A 135 -0.98 -6.06 -1.49
C ARG A 135 -0.84 -7.08 -2.62
N LEU A 136 0.38 -7.57 -2.88
CA LEU A 136 0.65 -8.63 -3.85
C LEU A 136 0.53 -10.06 -3.28
N GLY A 137 0.32 -10.19 -1.96
CA GLY A 137 0.22 -11.46 -1.24
C GLY A 137 1.55 -12.20 -1.08
N ALA A 138 2.68 -11.52 -1.24
CA ALA A 138 4.03 -12.07 -1.05
C ALA A 138 4.42 -12.13 0.44
N ILE A 139 3.91 -11.18 1.23
CA ILE A 139 3.95 -11.17 2.70
C ILE A 139 2.51 -11.24 3.19
N LYS A 140 2.24 -12.10 4.17
CA LYS A 140 0.90 -12.20 4.76
C LYS A 140 0.63 -10.98 5.62
N THR A 141 -0.60 -10.49 5.58
CA THR A 141 -1.07 -9.44 6.47
C THR A 141 -1.34 -10.02 7.86
N THR A 142 -0.93 -9.32 8.91
CA THR A 142 -1.27 -9.71 10.30
C THR A 142 -2.74 -9.43 10.59
N ALA A 143 -3.35 -10.21 11.47
CA ALA A 143 -4.72 -9.93 11.94
C ALA A 143 -4.80 -8.52 12.55
N GLY A 144 -5.81 -7.74 12.15
CA GLY A 144 -5.97 -6.35 12.60
C GLY A 144 -5.10 -5.31 11.89
N ALA A 145 -4.14 -5.71 11.04
CA ALA A 145 -3.32 -4.76 10.27
C ALA A 145 -4.09 -4.05 9.16
N LEU A 146 -5.20 -4.66 8.72
CA LEU A 146 -6.09 -4.16 7.69
C LEU A 146 -7.51 -4.07 8.23
N LYS A 147 -8.10 -2.89 8.16
CA LYS A 147 -9.52 -2.69 8.40
C LYS A 147 -10.28 -2.85 7.09
N ASN A 148 -11.21 -3.80 7.05
CA ASN A 148 -12.16 -3.91 5.95
C ASN A 148 -13.30 -2.91 6.16
N ILE A 149 -13.39 -1.90 5.29
CA ILE A 149 -14.40 -0.84 5.35
C ILE A 149 -15.68 -1.26 4.62
N ILE A 150 -15.55 -2.00 3.52
CA ILE A 150 -16.69 -2.46 2.71
C ILE A 150 -16.66 -4.00 2.67
N PRO A 151 -17.56 -4.69 3.39
CA PRO A 151 -17.60 -6.14 3.44
C PRO A 151 -18.23 -6.76 2.17
N ASP A 152 -17.71 -6.42 1.00
CA ASP A 152 -18.18 -6.88 -0.32
C ASP A 152 -17.55 -8.21 -0.78
N GLY A 153 -16.73 -8.83 0.08
CA GLY A 153 -16.04 -10.09 -0.20
C GLY A 153 -14.86 -9.96 -1.17
N LYS A 154 -14.47 -8.74 -1.58
CA LYS A 154 -13.28 -8.58 -2.43
C LYS A 154 -12.01 -8.95 -1.67
N PRO A 155 -11.04 -9.64 -2.31
CA PRO A 155 -9.76 -9.91 -1.69
C PRO A 155 -8.92 -8.63 -1.64
N PHE A 156 -8.14 -8.49 -0.56
CA PHE A 156 -7.13 -7.44 -0.48
C PHE A 156 -5.96 -7.70 -1.45
N THR A 157 -5.59 -8.96 -1.66
CA THR A 157 -4.44 -9.31 -2.49
C THR A 157 -4.78 -9.28 -3.96
N ALA A 158 -3.84 -8.79 -4.77
CA ALA A 158 -4.04 -8.60 -6.20
C ALA A 158 -2.92 -9.18 -7.06
N GLN A 159 -3.22 -9.34 -8.35
CA GLN A 159 -2.26 -9.76 -9.38
C GLN A 159 -1.27 -8.63 -9.69
N LYS A 160 -1.75 -7.38 -9.74
CA LYS A 160 -0.97 -6.15 -9.91
C LYS A 160 -1.39 -5.10 -8.89
N ILE A 161 -0.50 -4.17 -8.60
CA ILE A 161 -0.80 -3.01 -7.75
C ILE A 161 -0.59 -1.72 -8.53
N ILE A 162 -1.46 -0.75 -8.24
CA ILE A 162 -1.33 0.62 -8.72
C ILE A 162 -1.23 1.53 -7.49
N THR A 163 -0.25 2.40 -7.46
CA THR A 163 -0.07 3.39 -6.40
C THR A 163 -0.14 4.77 -7.01
N ILE A 164 -1.12 5.56 -6.57
CA ILE A 164 -1.40 6.91 -7.03
C ILE A 164 -1.07 7.85 -5.88
N LEU A 165 0.00 8.62 -6.01
CA LEU A 165 0.50 9.48 -4.93
C LEU A 165 1.01 10.82 -5.45
N PRO A 166 1.03 11.87 -4.61
CA PRO A 166 1.73 13.11 -4.93
C PRO A 166 3.22 12.85 -5.24
N LYS A 167 3.81 13.67 -6.10
CA LYS A 167 5.20 13.55 -6.55
C LYS A 167 6.23 13.57 -5.42
N LYS A 168 5.90 14.20 -4.27
CA LYS A 168 6.74 14.19 -3.06
C LYS A 168 7.04 12.77 -2.53
N TYR A 169 6.22 11.76 -2.87
CA TYR A 169 6.44 10.36 -2.47
C TYR A 169 7.27 9.56 -3.49
N GLN A 170 7.65 10.14 -4.63
CA GLN A 170 8.33 9.42 -5.70
C GLN A 170 9.65 8.77 -5.25
N ASP A 171 10.44 9.47 -4.44
CA ASP A 171 11.72 8.94 -3.94
C ASP A 171 11.52 7.75 -2.98
N VAL A 172 10.48 7.82 -2.13
CA VAL A 172 10.14 6.74 -1.20
C VAL A 172 9.70 5.50 -1.96
N GLU A 173 8.83 5.66 -2.95
CA GLU A 173 8.35 4.60 -3.84
C GLU A 173 9.47 3.97 -4.68
N THR A 174 10.37 4.80 -5.22
CA THR A 174 11.54 4.33 -5.99
C THR A 174 12.43 3.46 -5.12
N ARG A 175 12.79 3.93 -3.91
CA ARG A 175 13.57 3.15 -2.96
C ARG A 175 12.85 1.88 -2.50
N ALA A 176 11.52 1.94 -2.30
CA ALA A 176 10.74 0.75 -1.96
C ALA A 176 10.86 -0.34 -3.05
N LYS A 177 10.80 0.06 -4.32
CA LYS A 177 11.00 -0.84 -5.46
C LYS A 177 12.42 -1.43 -5.49
N GLU A 178 13.45 -0.61 -5.21
CA GLU A 178 14.84 -1.08 -5.11
C GLU A 178 15.02 -2.13 -4.01
N ILE A 179 14.39 -1.94 -2.84
CA ILE A 179 14.39 -2.92 -1.74
C ILE A 179 13.77 -4.24 -2.21
N ILE A 180 12.64 -4.19 -2.93
CA ILE A 180 11.99 -5.39 -3.46
C ILE A 180 12.88 -6.09 -4.48
N LEU A 181 13.54 -5.36 -5.38
CA LEU A 181 14.48 -5.89 -6.37
C LEU A 181 15.71 -6.54 -5.71
N ALA A 182 16.16 -6.00 -4.58
CA ALA A 182 17.25 -6.54 -3.75
C ALA A 182 16.82 -7.72 -2.86
N SER A 183 15.62 -8.28 -3.05
CA SER A 183 15.08 -9.37 -2.24
C SER A 183 14.72 -10.61 -3.05
N LYS A 184 14.39 -11.72 -2.36
CA LYS A 184 13.80 -12.91 -2.99
C LYS A 184 12.47 -12.63 -3.73
N PHE A 185 11.85 -11.47 -3.47
CA PHE A 185 10.60 -11.04 -4.08
C PHE A 185 10.78 -10.19 -5.34
N LYS A 186 11.98 -10.12 -5.93
CA LYS A 186 12.27 -9.28 -7.11
C LYS A 186 11.27 -9.36 -8.26
N LEU A 187 10.67 -10.53 -8.51
CA LEU A 187 9.65 -10.73 -9.55
C LEU A 187 8.34 -9.98 -9.27
N TYR A 188 8.10 -9.49 -8.06
CA TYR A 188 6.93 -8.68 -7.76
C TYR A 188 7.09 -7.21 -8.22
N ALA A 189 8.31 -6.75 -8.45
CA ALA A 189 8.58 -5.38 -8.89
C ALA A 189 7.99 -5.05 -10.27
N GLU A 190 7.83 -6.05 -11.15
CA GLU A 190 7.19 -5.90 -12.48
C GLU A 190 5.66 -5.76 -12.39
N LYS A 191 5.07 -6.08 -11.23
CA LYS A 191 3.62 -6.04 -10.97
C LYS A 191 3.17 -4.73 -10.35
N MET A 192 4.12 -3.79 -10.17
CA MET A 192 3.91 -2.49 -9.54
C MET A 192 3.84 -1.39 -10.58
N ILE A 193 2.78 -0.59 -10.51
CA ILE A 193 2.57 0.59 -11.34
C ILE A 193 2.48 1.80 -10.41
N SER A 194 3.35 2.78 -10.61
CA SER A 194 3.35 4.03 -9.84
C SER A 194 2.88 5.18 -10.73
N VAL A 195 1.94 5.98 -10.22
CA VAL A 195 1.38 7.14 -10.91
C VAL A 195 1.53 8.34 -9.99
N PHE A 196 2.36 9.29 -10.39
CA PHE A 196 2.62 10.50 -9.61
C PHE A 196 1.89 11.71 -10.20
N PHE A 197 1.50 12.65 -9.34
CA PHE A 197 0.88 13.92 -9.72
C PHE A 197 1.46 15.09 -8.91
N ASP A 198 1.40 16.30 -9.47
CA ASP A 198 1.79 17.55 -8.82
C ASP A 198 0.63 18.15 -8.00
#